data_AF-A0AAP0GEB1-F1
#
_entry.id   AF-A0AAP0GEB1-F1
#
_cell.length_a   1.000
_cell.length_b   1.000
_cell.length_c   1.000
_cell.angle_alpha   90.00
_cell.angle_beta   90.00
_cell.angle_gamma   90.00
#
_symmetry.space_group_name_H-M   'P 1'
#
loop_
_entity.id
_entity.type
_entity.pdbx_description
1 polymer ?
#
loop_
_entity_poly.entity_id
_entity_poly.type
_entity_poly.pdbx_seq_one_letter_code
_entity_poly.pdbx_strand_id
1 'polypeptide(L)'
;MFCGRKLRESILLFFSKSSSETFCNFQKANYVDVSMRWKKDPFFDSVDILSKAGLLRPLCSLKNIIIKKPDRCIPISAPLKRGREFEISGRVAIFLRRYPAVFEEFRDLKHSLPWFRLTQELIDVDQEEREIYLRRGPEIFSRLRRLILMSKRKMLLLRIIQGML
;
A
#
# COMPACT_ATOMS: atom_id res chain seq x y z
N MET A 1 -20.23 -28.19 9.72
CA MET A 1 -19.05 -27.88 10.57
C MET A 1 -18.17 -26.93 9.77
N PHE A 2 -17.86 -25.68 10.10
CA PHE A 2 -17.98 -24.81 11.26
C PHE A 2 -18.51 -23.44 10.75
N CYS A 3 -19.68 -22.97 11.19
CA CYS A 3 -19.88 -22.05 12.32
C CYS A 3 -19.18 -20.69 12.16
N GLY A 4 -19.96 -19.68 11.75
CA GLY A 4 -19.55 -18.29 11.74
C GLY A 4 -19.42 -17.70 13.13
N ARG A 5 -18.58 -16.65 13.25
CA ARG A 5 -18.61 -15.72 14.38
C ARG A 5 -18.53 -14.30 13.84
N LYS A 6 -19.66 -13.60 13.95
CA LYS A 6 -19.76 -12.14 13.99
C LYS A 6 -18.80 -11.62 15.05
N LEU A 7 -17.80 -10.84 14.65
CA LEU A 7 -17.06 -9.99 15.56
C LEU A 7 -17.97 -8.82 15.96
N ARG A 8 -18.51 -8.91 17.18
CA ARG A 8 -19.21 -7.82 17.84
C ARG A 8 -18.19 -6.72 18.14
N GLU A 9 -18.38 -5.55 17.53
CA GLU A 9 -17.71 -4.33 17.95
C GLU A 9 -18.33 -3.88 19.27
N SER A 10 -17.63 -4.12 20.37
CA SER A 10 -17.93 -3.56 21.68
C SER A 10 -17.45 -2.11 21.71
N ILE A 11 -18.33 -1.19 21.32
CA ILE A 11 -18.14 0.24 21.54
C ILE A 11 -18.42 0.50 23.02
N LEU A 12 -17.38 0.56 23.84
CA LEU A 12 -17.48 1.08 25.21
C LEU A 12 -17.69 2.61 25.14
N LEU A 13 -18.95 3.02 25.17
CA LEU A 13 -19.35 4.41 25.39
C LEU A 13 -19.36 4.68 26.90
N PHE A 14 -18.31 5.32 27.40
CA PHE A 14 -18.37 6.00 28.70
C PHE A 14 -19.27 7.25 28.54
N PHE A 15 -20.48 7.18 29.10
CA PHE A 15 -21.37 8.33 29.26
C PHE A 15 -21.15 8.92 30.65
N SER A 16 -20.55 10.11 30.72
CA SER A 16 -20.73 10.97 31.90
C SER A 16 -22.12 11.62 31.80
N LYS A 17 -22.92 11.43 32.86
CA LYS A 17 -24.28 11.94 32.98
C LYS A 17 -24.21 13.35 33.58
N SER A 18 -24.65 14.36 32.85
CA SER A 18 -25.05 15.64 33.44
C SER A 18 -26.39 16.07 32.85
N SER A 19 -27.19 16.63 33.74
CA SER A 19 -28.64 16.84 33.70
C SER A 19 -29.12 17.99 32.80
N SER A 20 -30.35 17.79 32.31
CA SER A 20 -31.39 18.75 31.85
C SER A 20 -31.12 19.75 30.71
N GLU A 21 -31.98 19.61 29.68
CA GLU A 21 -32.66 20.66 28.91
C GLU A 21 -31.87 21.59 27.98
N THR A 22 -31.86 21.21 26.70
CA THR A 22 -32.59 21.84 25.59
C THR A 22 -32.21 21.03 24.35
N PHE A 23 -33.19 20.54 23.58
CA PHE A 23 -32.93 19.81 22.34
C PHE A 23 -32.48 20.78 21.25
N CYS A 24 -31.32 21.38 21.45
CA CYS A 24 -30.54 21.95 20.38
C CYS A 24 -30.03 20.75 19.59
N ASN A 25 -30.63 20.49 18.42
CA ASN A 25 -30.14 19.50 17.48
C ASN A 25 -28.75 19.94 17.00
N PHE A 26 -27.74 19.73 17.85
CA PHE A 26 -26.34 19.77 17.47
C PHE A 26 -26.13 18.57 16.56
N GLN A 27 -26.44 18.75 15.27
CA GLN A 27 -26.05 17.80 14.26
C GLN A 27 -24.53 17.76 14.30
N LYS A 28 -23.98 16.73 14.95
CA LYS A 28 -22.55 16.56 15.06
C LYS A 28 -22.07 16.04 13.70
N ALA A 29 -21.85 16.95 12.76
CA ALA A 29 -21.13 16.66 11.53
C ALA A 29 -19.74 16.15 11.95
N ASN A 30 -19.57 14.84 11.90
CA ASN A 30 -18.30 14.16 12.00
C ASN A 30 -17.99 13.63 10.60
N TYR A 31 -16.71 13.57 10.25
CA TYR A 31 -16.24 12.84 9.08
C TYR A 31 -16.63 11.37 9.28
N VAL A 32 -17.77 10.93 8.74
CA VAL A 32 -18.30 9.56 8.97
C VAL A 32 -18.58 8.86 7.64
N ASP A 33 -18.85 9.62 6.57
CA ASP A 33 -19.15 9.04 5.25
C ASP A 33 -18.70 9.96 4.10
N VAL A 34 -17.38 10.14 3.96
CA VAL A 34 -16.81 10.83 2.80
C VAL A 34 -16.33 9.78 1.82
N SER A 35 -17.10 9.56 0.76
CA SER A 35 -16.66 8.76 -0.39
C SER A 35 -15.76 9.61 -1.27
N MET A 36 -14.44 9.42 -1.15
CA MET A 36 -13.48 10.06 -2.05
C MET A 36 -13.59 9.40 -3.43
N ARG A 37 -14.11 10.16 -4.40
CA ARG A 37 -14.05 9.78 -5.81
C ARG A 37 -12.66 10.15 -6.33
N TRP A 38 -11.85 9.14 -6.61
CA TRP A 38 -10.57 9.35 -7.27
C TRP A 38 -10.81 9.95 -8.65
N LYS A 39 -10.24 11.14 -8.88
CA LYS A 39 -10.26 11.74 -10.21
C LYS A 39 -9.31 10.93 -11.08
N LYS A 40 -9.86 10.30 -12.11
CA LYS A 40 -9.10 9.65 -13.17
C LYS A 40 -8.17 10.67 -13.83
N ASP A 41 -6.90 10.31 -13.97
CA ASP A 41 -5.93 11.12 -14.70
C ASP A 41 -5.82 10.52 -16.10
N PRO A 42 -6.28 11.22 -17.16
CA PRO A 42 -6.31 10.64 -18.50
C PRO A 42 -4.91 10.31 -19.03
N PHE A 43 -3.86 11.00 -18.56
CA PHE A 43 -2.48 10.69 -18.97
C PHE A 43 -2.02 9.36 -18.37
N PHE A 44 -2.12 9.19 -17.05
CA PHE A 44 -1.69 7.96 -16.39
C PHE A 44 -2.63 6.77 -16.66
N ASP A 45 -3.94 6.99 -16.71
CA ASP A 45 -4.91 5.92 -16.96
C ASP A 45 -4.84 5.38 -18.41
N SER A 46 -4.27 6.15 -19.35
CA SER A 46 -4.05 5.73 -20.74
C SER A 46 -2.86 4.78 -20.92
N VAL A 47 -1.98 4.66 -19.93
CA VAL A 47 -0.80 3.79 -20.03
C VAL A 47 -1.26 2.35 -19.89
N ASP A 48 -1.17 1.57 -20.98
CA ASP A 48 -1.61 0.17 -21.05
C ASP A 48 -0.92 -0.77 -20.03
N ILE A 49 0.22 -0.36 -19.47
CA ILE A 49 0.89 -1.09 -18.39
C ILE A 49 0.13 -0.90 -17.07
N LEU A 50 -0.45 0.28 -16.85
CA LEU A 50 -1.24 0.62 -15.68
C LEU A 50 -2.65 0.02 -15.72
N SER A 51 -3.22 -0.14 -16.92
CA SER A 51 -4.52 -0.83 -17.10
C SER A 51 -4.45 -2.32 -16.69
N LYS A 52 -3.25 -2.92 -16.68
CA LYS A 52 -2.97 -4.25 -16.11
C LYS A 52 -2.71 -4.20 -14.59
N ALA A 53 -3.49 -3.41 -13.87
CA ALA A 53 -3.30 -3.10 -12.44
C ALA A 53 -3.09 -4.34 -11.54
N GLY A 54 -3.66 -5.50 -11.90
CA GLY A 54 -3.46 -6.76 -11.18
C GLY A 54 -1.99 -7.25 -11.15
N LEU A 55 -1.17 -6.87 -12.14
CA LEU A 55 0.24 -7.26 -12.23
C LEU A 55 1.18 -6.28 -11.53
N LEU A 56 0.74 -5.06 -11.25
CA LEU A 56 1.56 -4.04 -10.58
C LEU A 56 1.79 -4.37 -9.11
N ARG A 57 0.77 -4.87 -8.42
CA ARG A 57 0.88 -5.27 -7.02
C ARG A 57 2.01 -6.26 -6.80
N PRO A 58 2.06 -7.41 -7.50
CA PRO A 58 3.16 -8.34 -7.30
C PRO A 58 4.50 -7.81 -7.80
N LEU A 59 4.52 -6.94 -8.83
CA LEU A 59 5.75 -6.27 -9.30
C LEU A 59 6.35 -5.36 -8.22
N CYS A 60 5.53 -4.50 -7.60
CA CYS A 60 5.94 -3.64 -6.50
C CYS A 60 6.36 -4.43 -5.26
N SER A 61 5.63 -5.50 -4.91
CA SER A 61 6.03 -6.40 -3.83
C SER A 61 7.41 -7.02 -4.08
N LEU A 62 7.68 -7.43 -5.33
CA LEU A 62 8.95 -8.06 -5.69
C LEU A 62 10.09 -7.05 -5.66
N LYS A 63 9.88 -5.85 -6.21
CA LYS A 63 10.78 -4.70 -6.06
C LYS A 63 11.18 -4.52 -4.59
N ASN A 64 10.19 -4.38 -3.70
CA ASN A 64 10.41 -4.12 -2.28
C ASN A 64 11.20 -5.23 -1.57
N ILE A 65 11.00 -6.49 -1.96
CA ILE A 65 11.76 -7.62 -1.40
C ILE A 65 13.21 -7.60 -1.86
N ILE A 66 13.46 -7.31 -3.14
CA ILE A 66 14.81 -7.25 -3.67
C ILE A 66 15.59 -6.10 -3.02
N ILE A 67 14.97 -4.92 -2.87
CA ILE A 67 15.66 -3.76 -2.30
C ILE A 67 15.98 -3.92 -0.81
N LYS A 68 15.14 -4.67 -0.06
CA LYS A 68 15.41 -4.96 1.35
C LYS A 68 16.62 -5.89 1.56
N LYS A 69 17.08 -6.60 0.53
CA LYS A 69 18.24 -7.49 0.65
C LYS A 69 19.55 -6.72 0.46
N PRO A 70 20.61 -7.09 1.21
CA PRO A 70 21.93 -6.46 1.06
C PRO A 70 22.50 -6.67 -0.34
N ASP A 71 22.31 -7.87 -0.91
CA ASP A 71 22.84 -8.21 -2.22
C ASP A 71 22.04 -7.62 -3.38
N ARG A 72 20.87 -7.00 -3.13
CA ARG A 72 19.91 -6.49 -4.14
C ARG A 72 19.59 -7.49 -5.27
N CYS A 73 19.71 -8.78 -4.98
CA CYS A 73 19.51 -9.86 -5.93
C CYS A 73 18.69 -11.00 -5.30
N ILE A 74 18.00 -11.77 -6.13
CA ILE A 74 17.25 -12.96 -5.71
C ILE A 74 17.43 -14.11 -6.70
N PRO A 75 17.57 -15.36 -6.21
CA PRO A 75 17.51 -16.52 -7.10
C PRO A 75 16.08 -16.79 -7.54
N ILE A 76 15.89 -17.40 -8.70
CA ILE A 76 14.59 -17.80 -9.27
C ILE A 76 13.71 -18.62 -8.30
N SER A 77 14.32 -19.36 -7.38
CA SER A 77 13.65 -20.23 -6.41
C SER A 77 13.15 -19.49 -5.16
N ALA A 78 13.63 -18.27 -4.88
CA ALA A 78 13.27 -17.53 -3.67
C ALA A 78 11.80 -17.02 -3.66
N PRO A 79 11.27 -16.41 -4.74
CA PRO A 79 9.88 -15.93 -4.75
C PRO A 79 8.88 -17.09 -4.71
N LEU A 80 9.25 -18.25 -5.26
CA LEU A 80 8.41 -19.46 -5.27
C LEU A 80 8.12 -19.97 -3.85
N LYS A 81 9.11 -19.90 -2.95
CA LYS A 81 8.92 -20.26 -1.52
C LYS A 81 7.93 -19.34 -0.80
N ARG A 82 7.73 -18.12 -1.31
CA ARG A 82 6.79 -17.12 -0.80
C ARG A 82 5.54 -17.00 -1.65
N GLY A 83 5.18 -18.02 -2.43
CA GLY A 83 4.08 -17.99 -3.40
C GLY A 83 2.67 -17.67 -2.86
N ARG A 84 2.49 -17.47 -1.55
CA ARG A 84 1.27 -16.87 -0.98
C ARG A 84 1.31 -15.33 -0.89
N GLU A 85 2.49 -14.73 -0.79
CA GLU A 85 2.71 -13.27 -0.79
C GLU A 85 2.60 -12.67 -2.20
N PHE A 86 2.81 -13.50 -3.21
CA PHE A 86 2.67 -13.13 -4.61
C PHE A 86 1.45 -13.85 -5.16
N GLU A 87 0.48 -13.12 -5.69
CA GLU A 87 -0.61 -13.68 -6.52
C GLU A 87 -0.09 -14.33 -7.83
N ILE A 88 1.22 -14.54 -7.96
CA ILE A 88 1.92 -15.20 -9.05
C ILE A 88 2.23 -16.64 -8.62
N SER A 89 1.23 -17.52 -8.64
CA SER A 89 1.47 -18.94 -8.38
C SER A 89 2.15 -19.59 -9.60
N GLY A 90 3.34 -20.17 -9.39
CA GLY A 90 3.99 -21.12 -10.31
C GLY A 90 4.76 -20.56 -11.51
N ARG A 91 4.66 -19.27 -11.86
CA ARG A 91 5.31 -18.70 -13.07
C ARG A 91 6.17 -17.46 -12.81
N VAL A 92 6.84 -17.39 -11.66
CA VAL A 92 7.69 -16.25 -11.29
C VAL A 92 8.76 -15.96 -12.35
N ALA A 93 9.40 -16.99 -12.90
CA ALA A 93 10.43 -16.84 -13.93
C ALA A 93 9.90 -16.18 -15.21
N ILE A 94 8.73 -16.63 -15.67
CA ILE A 94 8.07 -16.07 -16.85
C ILE A 94 7.61 -14.64 -16.57
N PHE A 95 7.14 -14.36 -15.35
CA PHE A 95 6.73 -13.03 -14.93
C PHE A 95 7.90 -12.05 -14.92
N LEU A 96 9.04 -12.44 -14.34
CA LEU A 96 10.26 -11.64 -14.30
C LEU A 96 10.76 -11.33 -15.71
N ARG A 97 10.82 -12.35 -16.58
CA ARG A 97 11.24 -12.20 -17.98
C ARG A 97 10.28 -11.37 -18.83
N ARG A 98 9.04 -11.17 -18.39
CA ARG A 98 8.07 -10.31 -19.07
C ARG A 98 8.40 -8.82 -18.92
N TYR A 99 9.17 -8.44 -17.89
CA TYR A 99 9.51 -7.06 -17.58
C TYR A 99 11.03 -6.85 -17.52
N PRO A 100 11.74 -6.97 -18.67
CA PRO A 100 13.19 -6.83 -18.72
C PRO A 100 13.67 -5.40 -18.38
N ALA A 101 12.82 -4.39 -18.54
CA ALA A 101 13.13 -3.02 -18.10
C ALA A 101 13.27 -2.91 -16.56
N VAL A 102 12.57 -3.77 -15.81
CA VAL A 102 12.51 -3.74 -14.35
C VAL A 102 13.50 -4.73 -13.73
N PHE A 103 13.62 -5.91 -14.33
CA PHE A 103 14.41 -7.02 -13.81
C PHE A 103 15.46 -7.48 -14.83
N GLU A 104 16.71 -7.55 -14.37
CA GLU A 104 17.83 -8.07 -15.14
C GLU A 104 18.16 -9.50 -14.68
N GLU A 105 18.22 -10.44 -15.62
CA GLU A 105 18.62 -11.83 -15.37
C GLU A 105 20.14 -11.97 -15.54
N PHE A 106 20.81 -12.53 -14.53
CA PHE A 106 22.24 -12.82 -14.56
C PHE A 106 22.54 -14.25 -14.09
N ARG A 107 23.68 -14.78 -14.56
CA ARG A 107 24.16 -16.13 -14.25
C ARG A 107 25.62 -16.05 -13.84
N ASP A 108 25.88 -16.17 -12.54
CA ASP A 108 27.23 -16.23 -12.01
C ASP A 108 27.76 -17.67 -12.07
N LEU A 109 29.07 -17.85 -12.29
CA LEU A 109 29.70 -19.19 -12.23
C LEU A 109 29.51 -19.88 -10.87
N LYS A 110 29.24 -19.14 -9.81
CA LYS A 110 28.97 -19.65 -8.46
C LYS A 110 27.57 -20.27 -8.31
N HIS A 111 26.66 -20.01 -9.25
CA HIS A 111 25.25 -20.35 -9.13
C HIS A 111 24.73 -21.05 -10.39
N SER A 112 24.35 -22.32 -10.25
CA SER A 112 23.79 -23.11 -11.36
C SER A 112 22.40 -22.62 -11.82
N LEU A 113 21.68 -21.88 -10.96
CA LEU A 113 20.35 -21.33 -11.25
C LEU A 113 20.43 -19.83 -11.60
N PRO A 114 19.53 -19.30 -12.45
CA PRO A 114 19.51 -17.88 -12.78
C PRO A 114 19.09 -17.02 -11.57
N TRP A 115 19.75 -15.87 -11.48
CA TRP A 115 19.47 -14.82 -10.50
C TRP A 115 18.89 -13.59 -11.18
N PHE A 116 18.11 -12.84 -10.41
CA PHE A 116 17.48 -11.62 -10.86
C PHE A 116 17.88 -10.47 -9.95
N ARG A 117 18.21 -9.34 -10.56
CA ARG A 117 18.45 -8.06 -9.89
C ARG A 117 17.55 -6.98 -10.48
N LEU A 118 17.45 -5.85 -9.78
CA LEU A 118 16.79 -4.68 -10.33
C LEU A 118 17.74 -3.96 -11.29
N THR A 119 17.19 -3.42 -12.37
CA THR A 119 17.91 -2.53 -13.28
C THR A 119 18.33 -1.25 -12.55
N GLN A 120 19.45 -0.64 -12.95
CA GLN A 120 19.92 0.61 -12.36
C GLN A 120 18.88 1.73 -12.46
N GLU A 121 18.20 1.86 -13.60
CA GLU A 121 17.12 2.84 -13.82
C GLU A 121 16.04 2.76 -12.72
N LEU A 122 15.65 1.56 -12.32
CA LEU A 122 14.62 1.36 -11.30
C LEU A 122 15.15 1.68 -9.89
N ILE A 123 16.44 1.42 -9.64
CA ILE A 123 17.09 1.77 -8.38
C ILE A 123 17.10 3.30 -8.22
N ASP A 124 17.42 4.02 -9.29
CA ASP A 124 17.44 5.48 -9.30
C ASP A 124 16.03 6.04 -9.05
N VAL A 125 15.02 5.48 -9.73
CA VAL A 125 13.60 5.85 -9.50
C VAL A 125 13.14 5.54 -8.07
N ASP A 126 13.54 4.40 -7.49
CA ASP A 126 13.19 4.07 -6.10
C ASP A 126 13.85 5.02 -5.10
N GLN A 127 15.07 5.48 -5.40
CA GLN A 127 15.73 6.50 -4.60
C GLN A 127 15.02 7.85 -4.69
N GLU A 128 14.68 8.31 -5.90
CA GLU A 128 13.90 9.53 -6.10
C GLU A 128 12.55 9.47 -5.37
N GLU A 129 11.84 8.34 -5.50
CA GLU A 129 10.58 8.08 -4.80
C GLU A 129 10.76 8.27 -3.28
N ARG A 130 11.80 7.68 -2.68
CA ARG A 130 12.09 7.83 -1.24
C ARG A 130 12.41 9.27 -0.85
N GLU A 131 13.21 9.96 -1.64
CA GLU A 131 13.57 11.36 -1.39
C GLU A 131 12.33 12.26 -1.40
N ILE A 132 11.42 12.04 -2.36
CA ILE A 132 10.13 12.74 -2.42
C ILE A 132 9.29 12.43 -1.17
N TYR A 133 9.18 11.17 -0.77
CA TYR A 133 8.44 10.79 0.43
C TYR A 133 9.03 11.42 1.71
N LEU A 134 10.35 11.43 1.86
CA LEU A 134 11.03 12.06 3.00
C LEU A 134 10.80 13.57 3.01
N ARG A 135 10.90 14.23 1.85
CA ARG A 135 10.67 15.67 1.71
C ARG A 135 9.23 16.06 2.00
N ARG A 136 8.25 15.26 1.54
CA ARG A 136 6.81 15.53 1.74
C ARG A 136 6.27 15.01 3.07
N GLY A 137 6.98 14.11 3.75
CA GLY A 137 6.58 13.49 5.01
C GLY A 137 6.11 14.50 6.07
N PRO A 138 6.85 15.58 6.35
CA PRO A 138 6.43 16.62 7.29
C PRO A 138 5.13 17.31 6.90
N GLU A 139 4.95 17.60 5.61
CA GLU A 139 3.72 18.21 5.10
C GLU A 139 2.52 17.26 5.30
N ILE A 140 2.66 16.01 4.90
CA ILE A 140 1.62 14.97 5.05
C ILE A 140 1.25 14.82 6.53
N PHE A 141 2.26 14.73 7.41
CA PHE A 141 2.06 14.63 8.85
C PHE A 141 1.31 15.85 9.41
N SER A 142 1.69 17.07 9.00
CA SER A 142 1.02 18.30 9.43
C SER A 142 -0.45 18.35 9.00
N ARG A 143 -0.75 17.90 7.78
CA ARG A 143 -2.11 17.84 7.23
C ARG A 143 -2.95 16.80 7.97
N LEU A 144 -2.39 15.62 8.20
CA LEU A 144 -3.05 14.57 8.99
C LEU A 144 -3.33 15.04 10.42
N ARG A 145 -2.35 15.67 11.07
CA ARG A 145 -2.50 16.25 12.41
C ARG A 145 -3.63 17.28 12.43
N ARG A 146 -3.70 18.17 11.45
CA ARG A 146 -4.77 19.17 11.35
C ARG A 146 -6.13 18.50 11.18
N LEU A 147 -6.26 17.49 10.32
CA LEU A 147 -7.51 16.74 10.14
C LEU A 147 -7.96 16.06 11.44
N ILE A 148 -7.03 15.46 12.18
CA ILE A 148 -7.33 14.85 13.50
C ILE A 148 -7.80 15.91 14.49
N LEU A 149 -7.12 17.07 14.56
CA LEU A 149 -7.48 18.16 15.48
C LEU A 149 -8.83 18.81 15.15
N MET A 150 -9.23 18.83 13.87
CA MET A 150 -10.54 19.33 13.44
C MET A 150 -11.67 18.32 13.70
N SER A 151 -11.36 17.06 14.02
CA SER A 151 -12.36 16.06 14.41
C SER A 151 -12.83 16.27 15.84
N LYS A 152 -14.15 16.17 16.09
CA LYS A 152 -14.75 16.42 17.41
C LYS A 152 -14.19 15.54 18.53
N ARG A 153 -13.77 14.32 18.20
CA ARG A 153 -13.19 13.37 19.17
C ARG A 153 -11.66 13.32 19.11
N LYS A 154 -11.01 14.22 18.36
CA LYS A 154 -9.57 14.16 18.06
C LYS A 154 -9.13 12.79 17.54
N MET A 155 -10.02 12.14 16.80
CA MET A 155 -9.86 10.78 16.27
C MET A 155 -10.44 10.73 14.87
N LEU A 156 -9.77 10.01 13.98
CA LEU A 156 -10.26 9.69 12.65
C LEU A 156 -10.37 8.16 12.54
N LEU A 157 -11.48 7.67 12.00
CA LEU A 157 -11.66 6.25 11.73
C LEU A 157 -10.66 5.83 10.65
N LEU A 158 -10.02 4.66 10.83
CA LEU A 158 -9.07 4.11 9.85
C LEU A 158 -9.67 3.98 8.45
N ARG A 159 -10.98 3.66 8.36
CA ARG A 159 -11.70 3.58 7.08
C ARG A 159 -11.65 4.88 6.27
N ILE A 160 -11.60 6.02 6.94
CA ILE A 160 -11.51 7.34 6.30
C ILE A 160 -10.09 7.59 5.82
N ILE A 161 -9.09 7.26 6.66
CA ILE A 161 -7.67 7.39 6.32
C ILE A 161 -7.32 6.48 5.14
N GLN A 162 -7.84 5.26 5.10
CA GLN A 162 -7.62 4.32 4.00
C GLN A 162 -8.24 4.79 2.68
N GLY A 163 -9.27 5.63 2.71
CA GLY A 163 -9.80 6.28 1.51
C GLY A 163 -8.96 7.46 1.02
N MET A 164 -7.99 7.91 1.81
CA MET A 164 -7.09 9.03 1.50
C MET A 164 -5.69 8.58 1.04
N LEU A 165 -5.31 7.34 1.32
CA LEU A 165 -4.05 6.70 0.92
C LEU A 165 -4.24 5.95 -0.40
#